data_AF-A0A974P1J8-F1
#
_entry.id   AF-A0A974P1J8-F1
#
_cell.length_a   1.000
_cell.length_b   1.000
_cell.length_c   1.000
_cell.angle_alpha   90.00
_cell.angle_beta   90.00
_cell.angle_gamma   90.00
#
_symmetry.space_group_name_H-M   'P 1'
#
loop_
_entity.id
_entity.type
_entity.pdbx_description
1 polymer ?
#
loop_
_entity_poly.entity_id
_entity_poly.type
_entity_poly.pdbx_seq_one_letter_code
_entity_poly.pdbx_strand_id
1 'polypeptide(L)'
;MRFGLAVLAGIAVLGVSACNKPAEKTDGETASAFVPSQTPPKRKPGLWEQRVSNGDVLQVSRICLDEATDAKISFWGSQATRDMCEQNVFSSRVAGGYQFSSVCDMGSGGKTTTSGVATGDFSSKYLIQAESSTVAPPRRR
;
A
#
# COMPACT_ATOMS: atom_id res chain seq x y z
N MET A 1 -1.32 -55.57 31.88
CA MET A 1 -2.16 -54.67 31.06
C MET A 1 -1.96 -53.25 31.57
N ARG A 2 -1.54 -52.33 30.69
CA ARG A 2 -1.21 -50.93 31.00
C ARG A 2 -2.39 -50.04 30.64
N PHE A 3 -2.89 -49.26 31.59
CA PHE A 3 -3.76 -48.09 31.41
C PHE A 3 -3.28 -47.10 32.50
N GLY A 4 -2.74 -45.91 32.24
CA GLY A 4 -2.87 -45.02 31.11
C GLY A 4 -3.94 -43.97 31.41
N LEU A 5 -3.58 -42.86 32.07
CA LEU A 5 -4.04 -41.50 31.73
C LEU A 5 -3.29 -40.47 32.60
N ALA A 6 -2.45 -39.67 31.94
CA ALA A 6 -1.73 -38.55 32.54
C ALA A 6 -2.64 -37.31 32.61
N VAL A 7 -2.59 -36.61 33.74
CA VAL A 7 -3.29 -35.34 33.97
C VAL A 7 -2.60 -34.22 33.19
N LEU A 8 -3.39 -33.55 32.36
CA LEU A 8 -3.04 -32.39 31.55
C LEU A 8 -2.74 -31.17 32.44
N ALA A 9 -1.50 -30.67 32.40
CA ALA A 9 -1.15 -29.33 32.83
C ALA A 9 -0.85 -28.48 31.59
N GLY A 10 -1.86 -27.79 31.07
CA GLY A 10 -1.73 -26.82 29.99
C GLY A 10 -1.19 -25.50 30.53
N ILE A 11 0.08 -25.20 30.25
CA ILE A 11 0.62 -23.84 30.36
C ILE A 11 0.34 -23.16 29.03
N ALA A 12 -0.67 -22.29 29.01
CA ALA A 12 -0.89 -21.35 27.93
C ALA A 12 0.22 -20.28 27.96
N VAL A 13 1.22 -20.41 27.10
CA VAL A 13 2.15 -19.32 26.80
C VAL A 13 1.39 -18.32 25.93
N LEU A 14 1.00 -17.19 26.54
CA LEU A 14 0.57 -15.99 25.81
C LEU A 14 1.78 -15.42 25.06
N GLY A 15 2.03 -15.96 23.86
CA GLY A 15 2.97 -15.40 22.92
C GLY A 15 2.40 -14.13 22.31
N VAL A 16 3.00 -12.98 22.60
CA VAL A 16 2.80 -11.74 21.85
C VAL A 16 3.43 -11.93 20.47
N SER A 17 2.67 -12.52 19.55
CA SER A 17 3.07 -12.73 18.16
C SER A 17 1.98 -12.22 17.22
N ALA A 18 1.68 -10.92 17.30
CA ALA A 18 0.73 -10.27 16.40
C ALA A 18 1.26 -10.06 14.97
N CYS A 19 2.49 -10.48 14.66
CA CYS A 19 3.09 -10.36 13.32
C CYS A 19 3.21 -11.68 12.52
N ASN A 20 2.94 -12.86 13.11
CA ASN A 20 3.27 -14.15 12.47
C ASN A 20 2.06 -15.04 12.21
N LYS A 21 1.13 -14.61 11.36
CA LYS A 21 0.12 -15.52 10.78
C LYS A 21 0.35 -15.68 9.27
N PRO A 22 0.82 -16.85 8.78
CA PRO A 22 0.97 -17.08 7.35
C PRO A 22 -0.42 -17.12 6.68
N ALA A 23 -0.57 -16.37 5.59
CA ALA A 23 -1.78 -16.33 4.77
C ALA A 23 -1.72 -17.39 3.66
N GLU A 24 -2.81 -18.14 3.52
CA GLU A 24 -3.04 -19.17 2.51
C GLU A 24 -3.29 -18.54 1.13
N LYS A 25 -2.77 -19.17 0.08
CA LYS A 25 -2.80 -18.69 -1.31
C LYS A 25 -4.17 -18.92 -1.95
N THR A 26 -4.63 -17.97 -2.76
CA THR A 26 -5.59 -18.23 -3.83
C THR A 26 -5.17 -17.43 -5.05
N ASP A 27 -4.67 -18.14 -6.05
CA ASP A 27 -4.25 -17.61 -7.34
C ASP A 27 -5.47 -17.44 -8.27
N GLY A 28 -5.46 -16.36 -9.04
CA GLY A 28 -6.34 -16.23 -10.21
C GLY A 28 -6.53 -14.79 -10.66
N GLU A 29 -5.66 -14.27 -11.54
CA GLU A 29 -6.01 -13.11 -12.36
C GLU A 29 -5.42 -13.21 -13.77
N THR A 30 -6.32 -13.11 -14.74
CA THR A 30 -6.11 -13.12 -16.18
C THR A 30 -5.32 -11.90 -16.64
N ALA A 31 -4.30 -12.13 -17.48
CA ALA A 31 -3.43 -11.08 -18.00
C ALA A 31 -4.16 -10.09 -18.92
N SER A 32 -4.06 -8.80 -18.60
CA SER A 32 -4.32 -7.68 -19.53
C SER A 32 -3.08 -6.80 -19.60
N ALA A 33 -2.83 -6.22 -20.77
CA ALA A 33 -1.55 -5.65 -21.20
C ALA A 33 -0.95 -4.64 -20.20
N PHE A 34 0.15 -5.04 -19.57
CA PHE A 34 0.96 -4.26 -18.65
C PHE A 34 1.98 -3.42 -19.42
N VAL A 35 1.89 -2.10 -19.31
CA VAL A 35 3.07 -1.25 -19.48
C VAL A 35 3.91 -1.43 -18.22
N PRO A 36 5.24 -1.64 -18.28
CA PRO A 36 6.01 -1.97 -17.08
C PRO A 36 5.90 -0.88 -16.02
N SER A 37 5.00 -1.09 -15.06
CA SER A 37 4.98 -0.35 -13.81
C SER A 37 6.26 -0.74 -13.11
N GLN A 38 7.20 0.20 -13.03
CA GLN A 38 8.45 -0.03 -12.32
C GLN A 38 8.09 -0.27 -10.85
N THR A 39 8.54 -1.41 -10.31
CA THR A 39 8.28 -1.78 -8.92
C THR A 39 8.75 -0.64 -8.00
N PRO A 40 7.87 -0.09 -7.14
CA PRO A 40 8.27 0.95 -6.21
C PRO A 40 9.38 0.44 -5.29
N PRO A 41 10.29 1.31 -4.80
CA PRO A 41 11.35 0.91 -3.88
C PRO A 41 10.78 0.26 -2.61
N LYS A 42 11.38 -0.85 -2.19
CA LYS A 42 10.97 -1.57 -0.98
C LYS A 42 11.36 -0.80 0.27
N ARG A 43 10.47 -0.81 1.26
CA ARG A 43 10.76 -0.22 2.57
C ARG A 43 11.51 -1.22 3.46
N LYS A 44 12.48 -0.73 4.25
CA LYS A 44 13.16 -1.59 5.23
C LYS A 44 12.15 -2.05 6.30
N PRO A 45 12.19 -3.34 6.71
CA PRO A 45 11.36 -3.82 7.81
C PRO A 45 11.59 -3.05 9.12
N GLY A 46 10.52 -2.77 9.85
CA GLY A 46 10.58 -2.07 11.14
C GLY A 46 9.34 -1.24 11.45
N LEU A 47 9.43 -0.44 12.52
CA LEU A 47 8.39 0.52 12.90
C LEU A 47 8.59 1.81 12.10
N TRP A 48 7.57 2.18 11.32
CA TRP A 48 7.54 3.41 10.56
C TRP A 48 6.54 4.40 11.16
N GLU A 49 6.93 5.66 11.24
CA GLU A 49 6.01 6.77 11.51
C GLU A 49 5.64 7.44 10.17
N GLN A 50 4.36 7.46 9.85
CA GLN A 50 3.82 8.11 8.67
C GLN A 50 3.17 9.44 9.07
N ARG A 51 3.61 10.52 8.42
CA ARG A 51 3.06 11.87 8.56
C ARG A 51 2.44 12.27 7.23
N VAL A 52 1.12 12.42 7.20
CA VAL A 52 0.37 12.80 6.00
C VAL A 52 -0.23 14.18 6.23
N SER A 53 0.11 15.14 5.38
CA SER A 53 -0.45 16.49 5.42
C SER A 53 -1.39 16.70 4.24
N ASN A 54 -2.56 17.29 4.50
CA ASN A 54 -3.48 17.76 3.47
C ASN A 54 -4.06 19.12 3.91
N GLY A 55 -3.56 20.20 3.30
CA GLY A 55 -3.80 21.55 3.81
C GLY A 55 -3.36 21.68 5.27
N ASP A 56 -4.24 22.21 6.12
CA ASP A 56 -3.99 22.40 7.55
C ASP A 56 -4.14 21.11 8.39
N VAL A 57 -4.53 19.99 7.76
CA VAL A 57 -4.71 18.71 8.46
C VAL A 57 -3.41 17.91 8.42
N LEU A 58 -2.88 17.57 9.60
CA LEU A 58 -1.75 16.66 9.76
C LEU A 58 -2.20 15.37 10.47
N GLN A 59 -2.09 14.24 9.79
CA GLN A 59 -2.30 12.91 10.37
C GLN A 59 -0.95 12.25 10.64
N VAL A 60 -0.70 11.88 11.89
CA VAL A 60 0.47 11.08 12.29
C VAL A 60 0.01 9.69 12.70
N SER A 61 0.62 8.67 12.13
CA SER A 61 0.32 7.26 12.42
C SER A 61 1.60 6.44 12.47
N ARG A 62 1.55 5.27 13.11
CA ARG A 62 2.69 4.34 13.17
C ARG A 62 2.25 2.97 12.66
N ILE A 63 3.11 2.34 11.88
CA ILE A 63 2.85 1.04 11.26
C ILE A 63 4.09 0.16 11.33
N CYS A 64 3.90 -1.10 11.72
CA CYS A 64 4.94 -2.12 11.57
C CYS A 64 4.90 -2.62 10.14
N LEU A 65 6.02 -2.49 9.43
CA LEU A 65 6.20 -3.06 8.10
C LEU A 65 7.18 -4.23 8.19
N ASP A 66 6.74 -5.40 7.75
CA ASP A 66 7.60 -6.48 7.32
C ASP A 66 7.54 -6.62 5.80
N GLU A 67 8.33 -7.53 5.22
CA GLU A 67 8.40 -7.69 3.77
C GLU A 67 7.06 -8.07 3.14
N ALA A 68 6.26 -8.90 3.82
CA ALA A 68 4.96 -9.36 3.33
C ALA A 68 3.92 -8.23 3.37
N THR A 69 3.93 -7.45 4.45
CA THR A 69 3.05 -6.30 4.66
C THR A 69 3.39 -5.17 3.69
N ASP A 70 4.68 -4.91 3.46
CA ASP A 70 5.14 -3.91 2.48
C ASP A 70 4.74 -4.30 1.06
N ALA A 71 4.93 -5.57 0.69
CA ALA A 71 4.51 -6.09 -0.61
C ALA A 71 2.99 -5.98 -0.80
N LYS A 72 2.22 -6.32 0.24
CA LYS A 72 0.76 -6.21 0.22
C LYS A 72 0.35 -4.74 0.04
N ILE A 73 0.82 -3.82 0.88
CA ILE A 73 0.48 -2.40 0.77
C ILE A 73 0.81 -1.84 -0.62
N SER A 74 1.98 -2.17 -1.16
CA SER A 74 2.39 -1.74 -2.49
C SER A 74 1.46 -2.30 -3.59
N PHE A 75 1.11 -3.57 -3.49
CA PHE A 75 0.19 -4.24 -4.43
C PHE A 75 -1.22 -3.64 -4.37
N TRP A 76 -1.79 -3.46 -3.17
CA TRP A 76 -3.12 -2.86 -3.00
C TRP A 76 -3.17 -1.42 -3.50
N GLY A 77 -2.12 -0.64 -3.26
CA GLY A 77 -1.98 0.71 -3.84
C GLY A 77 -1.99 0.67 -5.37
N SER A 78 -1.25 -0.26 -5.99
CA SER A 78 -1.23 -0.40 -7.45
C SER A 78 -2.56 -0.88 -8.05
N GLN A 79 -3.23 -1.85 -7.41
CA GLN A 79 -4.49 -2.42 -7.91
C GLN A 79 -5.67 -1.45 -7.73
N ALA A 80 -5.78 -0.78 -6.58
CA ALA A 80 -6.82 0.23 -6.36
C ALA A 80 -6.76 1.36 -7.39
N THR A 81 -5.55 1.70 -7.83
CA THR A 81 -5.34 2.71 -8.87
C THR A 81 -5.58 2.15 -10.29
N ARG A 82 -5.41 0.83 -10.51
CA ARG A 82 -5.63 0.19 -11.81
C ARG A 82 -7.10 0.15 -12.22
N ASP A 83 -7.99 -0.17 -11.30
CA ASP A 83 -9.42 -0.34 -11.61
C ASP A 83 -10.16 0.99 -11.74
N MET A 84 -9.66 2.05 -11.10
CA MET A 84 -10.32 3.36 -11.04
C MET A 84 -9.69 4.42 -11.95
N CYS A 85 -8.48 4.18 -12.47
CA CYS A 85 -7.73 5.21 -13.18
C CYS A 85 -7.36 4.82 -14.62
N GLU A 86 -7.86 5.63 -15.56
CA GLU A 86 -7.63 5.52 -17.01
C GLU A 86 -6.15 5.66 -17.37
N GLN A 87 -5.37 6.37 -16.56
CA GLN A 87 -3.92 6.51 -16.70
C GLN A 87 -3.23 6.30 -15.36
N ASN A 88 -2.12 5.56 -15.40
CA ASN A 88 -1.19 5.36 -14.30
C ASN A 88 0.23 5.37 -14.85
N VAL A 89 0.88 6.53 -14.81
CA VAL A 89 2.27 6.67 -15.25
C VAL A 89 3.15 6.60 -14.01
N PHE A 90 4.04 5.62 -13.96
CA PHE A 90 5.10 5.51 -12.97
C PHE A 90 6.47 5.64 -13.66
N SER A 91 7.32 6.55 -13.18
CA SER A 91 8.63 6.82 -13.77
C SER A 91 9.71 6.94 -12.70
N SER A 92 10.73 6.10 -12.78
CA SER A 92 11.93 6.17 -11.92
C SER A 92 12.93 7.26 -12.35
N ARG A 93 12.53 8.20 -13.20
CA ARG A 93 13.42 9.25 -13.76
C ARG A 93 13.95 10.27 -12.74
N VAL A 94 13.71 10.05 -11.45
CA VAL A 94 14.14 10.92 -10.37
C VAL A 94 15.19 10.19 -9.54
N ALA A 95 16.36 10.79 -9.33
CA ALA A 95 17.42 10.17 -8.56
C ALA A 95 16.95 9.86 -7.12
N GLY A 96 17.01 8.58 -6.73
CA GLY A 96 16.55 8.14 -5.40
C GLY A 96 15.04 8.20 -5.22
N GLY A 97 14.25 8.05 -6.29
CA GLY A 97 12.81 8.23 -6.22
C GLY A 97 12.03 7.74 -7.43
N TYR A 98 10.74 8.05 -7.43
CA TYR A 98 9.85 7.83 -8.56
C TYR A 98 8.83 8.96 -8.66
N GLN A 99 8.42 9.29 -9.88
CA GLN A 99 7.32 10.19 -10.19
C GLN A 99 6.11 9.36 -10.59
N PHE A 100 4.92 9.81 -10.19
CA PHE A 100 3.66 9.17 -10.56
C PHE A 100 2.65 10.21 -11.07
N SER A 101 1.75 9.76 -11.95
CA SER A 101 0.60 10.53 -12.40
C SER A 101 -0.57 9.60 -12.66
N SER A 102 -1.75 9.97 -12.19
CA SER A 102 -2.98 9.21 -12.37
C SER A 102 -4.15 10.11 -12.78
N VAL A 103 -5.00 9.62 -13.68
CA VAL A 103 -6.29 10.24 -14.02
C VAL A 103 -7.38 9.22 -13.73
N CYS A 104 -8.20 9.50 -12.73
CA CYS A 104 -9.21 8.60 -12.19
C CYS A 104 -10.61 9.14 -12.43
N ASP A 105 -11.50 8.28 -12.94
CA ASP A 105 -12.94 8.59 -13.02
C ASP A 105 -13.62 8.03 -11.78
N MET A 106 -14.00 8.93 -10.86
CA MET A 106 -14.65 8.56 -9.60
C MET A 106 -16.17 8.47 -9.75
N GLY A 107 -16.69 8.39 -10.98
CA GLY A 107 -18.11 8.36 -11.29
C GLY A 107 -18.81 9.64 -10.81
N SER A 108 -19.71 9.49 -9.84
CA SER A 108 -20.42 10.64 -9.25
C SER A 108 -19.51 11.65 -8.54
N GLY A 109 -18.28 11.25 -8.16
CA GLY A 109 -17.27 12.12 -7.59
C GLY A 109 -16.52 12.99 -8.60
N GLY A 110 -16.70 12.74 -9.91
CA GLY A 110 -16.01 13.48 -10.98
C GLY A 110 -14.64 12.91 -11.35
N LYS A 111 -13.95 13.60 -12.26
CA LYS A 111 -12.64 13.18 -12.75
C LYS A 111 -11.55 13.80 -11.88
N THR A 112 -10.70 12.96 -11.30
CA THR A 112 -9.60 13.37 -10.42
C THR A 112 -8.26 13.12 -11.11
N THR A 113 -7.43 14.15 -11.20
CA THR A 113 -6.06 14.05 -11.70
C THR A 113 -5.11 14.28 -10.55
N THR A 114 -4.19 13.33 -10.33
CA THR A 114 -3.17 13.40 -9.29
C THR A 114 -1.79 13.23 -9.92
N SER A 115 -0.82 14.05 -9.53
CA SER A 115 0.58 13.86 -9.91
C SER A 115 1.48 14.10 -8.70
N GLY A 116 2.61 13.41 -8.65
CA GLY A 116 3.50 13.53 -7.50
C GLY A 116 4.85 12.89 -7.69
N VAL A 117 5.74 13.18 -6.75
CA VAL A 117 7.10 12.65 -6.69
C VAL A 117 7.35 12.09 -5.31
N ALA A 118 7.88 10.86 -5.28
CA ALA A 118 8.42 10.22 -4.11
C ALA A 118 9.96 10.28 -4.17
N THR A 119 10.62 10.73 -3.11
CA THR A 119 12.09 10.75 -3.00
C THR A 119 12.54 10.25 -1.63
N GLY A 120 13.69 9.59 -1.57
CA GLY A 120 14.28 9.15 -0.32
C GLY A 120 15.18 7.93 -0.46
N ASP A 121 15.63 7.42 0.68
CA ASP A 121 16.42 6.18 0.72
C ASP A 121 15.54 4.94 0.89
N PHE A 122 14.25 5.11 1.25
CA PHE A 122 13.27 4.06 1.55
C PHE A 122 13.70 3.06 2.63
N SER A 123 14.86 3.27 3.26
CA SER A 123 15.41 2.42 4.31
C SER A 123 15.25 3.05 5.70
N SER A 124 15.15 4.38 5.74
CA SER A 124 14.98 5.19 6.94
C SER A 124 13.96 6.30 6.75
N LYS A 125 13.86 6.87 5.54
CA LYS A 125 12.96 7.99 5.23
C LYS A 125 12.62 8.07 3.75
N TYR A 126 11.42 8.59 3.48
CA TYR A 126 11.01 9.04 2.17
C TYR A 126 9.98 10.16 2.32
N LEU A 127 9.86 11.00 1.30
CA LEU A 127 8.86 12.04 1.18
C LEU A 127 8.06 11.81 -0.08
N ILE A 128 6.74 11.96 0.02
CA ILE A 128 5.84 12.00 -1.13
C ILE A 128 5.23 13.39 -1.18
N GLN A 129 5.40 14.08 -2.29
CA GLN A 129 4.70 15.31 -2.60
C GLN A 129 3.79 15.04 -3.78
N ALA A 130 2.51 15.35 -3.62
CA ALA A 130 1.52 15.13 -4.66
C ALA A 130 0.51 16.27 -4.68
N GLU A 131 0.07 16.62 -5.88
CA GLU A 131 -1.04 17.52 -6.11
C GLU A 131 -2.19 16.72 -6.71
N SER A 132 -3.40 17.02 -6.28
CA SER A 132 -4.61 16.40 -6.78
C SER A 132 -5.65 17.45 -7.08
N SER A 133 -6.34 17.32 -8.21
CA SER A 133 -7.44 18.19 -8.63
C SER A 133 -8.62 17.35 -9.07
N THR A 134 -9.81 17.72 -8.62
CA THR A 134 -11.06 17.04 -8.97
C THR A 134 -11.98 17.99 -9.71
N VAL A 135 -12.42 17.59 -10.90
CA VAL A 135 -13.43 18.29 -11.68
C VAL A 135 -14.75 17.55 -11.52
N ALA A 136 -15.76 18.25 -10.96
CA ALA A 136 -17.10 17.70 -10.77
C ALA A 136 -17.72 17.23 -12.10
N PRO A 137 -18.57 16.20 -12.09
CA PRO A 137 -19.22 15.73 -13.31
C PRO A 137 -20.19 16.80 -13.84
N PRO A 138 -20.44 16.85 -15.17
CA PRO A 138 -21.41 17.77 -15.74
C PRO A 138 -22.79 17.59 -15.09
N ARG A 139 -23.43 18.68 -14.65
CA ARG A 139 -24.83 18.60 -14.19
C ARG A 139 -25.70 18.25 -15.39
N ARG A 140 -26.36 17.09 -15.37
CA ARG A 140 -27.43 16.80 -16.35
C ARG A 140 -28.56 17.79 -16.08
N ARG A 141 -28.88 18.61 -17.09
CA ARG A 141 -30.09 19.45 -17.11
C ARG A 141 -31.31 18.61 -17.40
#